data_AF-A0AAW1T8K7-F1
#
_entry.id   AF-A0AAW1T8K7-F1
#
_cell.length_a   1.000
_cell.length_b   1.000
_cell.length_c   1.000
_cell.angle_alpha   90.00
_cell.angle_beta   90.00
_cell.angle_gamma   90.00
#
_symmetry.space_group_name_H-M   'P 1'
#
loop_
_entity.id
_entity.type
_entity.pdbx_description
1 polymer ?
#
loop_
_entity_poly.entity_id
_entity_poly.type
_entity_poly.pdbx_seq_one_letter_code
_entity_poly.pdbx_strand_id
1 'polypeptide(L)'
;MEDLKARYYTIARQLLIAREGGPEQVAHHTLVKHPFNAETERSRKRAVQALLARSAGQEASDQATLEAARGIENARRAAVVQRKQPPTVETMELATPVDIPQQPAPGSTSLLGADLKPAQLKPGVFSRAAHMREVARQQLANVPGGARAQKQVDTLLAELGPKGEPICATQATCAAYLALRADIVQMLELRKRLQHRQAAEASQGGSEGRGRRAHKGKVPARYDA
;
A
#
# COMPACT_ATOMS: atom_id res chain seq x y z
N MET A 1 -6.52 41.87 11.22
CA MET A 1 -5.32 42.45 11.89
C MET A 1 -4.03 42.17 11.13
N GLU A 2 -3.70 40.92 10.79
CA GLU A 2 -2.43 40.62 10.09
C GLU A 2 -2.33 41.24 8.69
N ASP A 3 -3.44 41.41 7.98
CA ASP A 3 -3.46 42.10 6.67
C ASP A 3 -3.09 43.59 6.76
N LEU A 4 -3.49 44.26 7.86
CA LEU A 4 -3.12 45.64 8.11
C LEU A 4 -1.63 45.76 8.42
N LYS A 5 -1.09 44.83 9.22
CA LYS A 5 0.34 44.75 9.50
C LYS A 5 1.15 44.48 8.25
N ALA A 6 0.68 43.58 7.37
CA ALA A 6 1.32 43.30 6.10
C ALA A 6 1.45 44.58 5.27
N ARG A 7 0.34 45.29 5.03
CA ARG A 7 0.34 46.56 4.30
C ARG A 7 1.25 47.60 4.95
N TYR A 8 1.16 47.75 6.28
CA TYR A 8 1.99 48.68 7.05
C TYR A 8 3.49 48.40 6.88
N TYR A 9 3.93 47.15 7.10
CA TYR A 9 5.35 46.79 7.02
C TYR A 9 5.89 46.81 5.59
N THR A 10 5.05 46.52 4.58
CA THR A 10 5.43 46.70 3.18
C THR A 10 5.72 48.17 2.85
N ILE A 11 4.82 49.08 3.25
CA ILE A 11 4.99 50.52 3.03
C ILE A 11 6.18 51.05 3.82
N ALA A 12 6.31 50.67 5.10
CA ALA A 12 7.44 51.09 5.94
C ALA A 12 8.80 50.67 5.34
N ARG A 13 8.89 49.45 4.80
CA ARG A 13 10.08 48.97 4.09
C ARG A 13 10.37 49.78 2.83
N GLN A 14 9.36 50.08 2.02
CA GLN A 14 9.52 50.87 0.81
C GLN A 14 9.98 52.31 1.10
N LEU A 15 9.38 52.96 2.11
CA LEU A 15 9.77 54.30 2.54
C LEU A 15 11.22 54.33 3.07
N LEU A 16 11.63 53.30 3.79
CA LEU A 16 12.99 53.19 4.31
C LEU A 16 14.01 53.06 3.17
N ILE A 17 13.74 52.19 2.19
CA ILE A 17 14.60 52.03 1.01
C ILE A 17 14.67 53.34 0.20
N ALA A 18 13.55 54.05 0.04
CA ALA A 18 13.50 55.31 -0.70
C ALA A 18 14.28 56.44 -0.01
N ARG A 19 14.35 56.44 1.34
CA ARG A 19 15.08 57.46 2.11
C ARG A 19 16.59 57.26 2.08
N GLU A 20 17.05 56.01 2.17
CA GLU A 20 18.47 55.67 2.29
C GLU A 20 19.15 55.45 0.92
N GLY A 21 18.43 55.69 -0.18
CA GLY A 21 19.00 55.70 -1.53
C GLY A 21 19.23 54.33 -2.16
N GLY A 22 18.78 53.24 -1.53
CA GLY A 22 18.89 51.90 -2.12
C GLY A 22 18.64 50.75 -1.16
N PRO A 23 18.40 49.54 -1.68
CA PRO A 23 18.15 48.35 -0.86
C PRO A 23 19.42 47.81 -0.18
N GLU A 24 20.62 48.14 -0.66
CA GLU A 24 21.88 47.61 -0.14
C GLU A 24 22.33 48.32 1.15
N GLN A 25 22.12 49.64 1.23
CA GLN A 25 22.45 50.46 2.39
C GLN A 25 21.63 50.07 3.63
N VAL A 26 20.43 49.52 3.40
CA VAL A 26 19.44 49.17 4.42
C VAL A 26 19.37 47.66 4.66
N ALA A 27 20.25 46.87 4.04
CA ALA A 27 20.18 45.41 4.09
C ALA A 27 20.21 44.83 5.52
N HIS A 28 20.91 45.51 6.45
CA HIS A 28 21.01 45.10 7.85
C HIS A 28 19.81 45.50 8.71
N HIS A 29 18.93 46.37 8.21
CA HIS A 29 17.75 46.80 8.96
C HIS A 29 16.75 45.65 9.10
N THR A 30 16.18 45.48 10.29
CA THR A 30 15.29 44.35 10.64
C THR A 30 14.11 44.20 9.69
N LEU A 31 13.50 45.31 9.27
CA LEU A 31 12.40 45.35 8.29
C LEU A 31 12.76 44.82 6.89
N VAL A 32 14.04 44.90 6.51
CA VAL A 32 14.53 44.41 5.21
C VAL A 32 15.05 42.99 5.34
N LYS A 33 15.82 42.71 6.40
CA LYS A 33 16.41 41.40 6.69
C LYS A 33 15.37 40.32 7.03
N HIS A 34 14.32 40.71 7.74
CA HIS A 34 13.24 39.82 8.16
C HIS A 34 11.88 40.39 7.75
N PRO A 35 11.49 40.24 6.47
CA PRO A 35 10.22 40.73 5.97
C PRO A 35 9.04 40.12 6.74
N PHE A 36 8.04 40.95 7.04
CA PHE A 36 6.83 40.48 7.66
C PHE A 36 6.08 39.53 6.73
N ASN A 37 5.80 38.31 7.20
CA ASN A 37 4.97 37.34 6.50
C ASN A 37 3.69 37.09 7.30
N ALA A 38 2.56 37.49 6.72
CA ALA A 38 1.25 37.38 7.35
C ALA A 38 0.81 35.91 7.55
N GLU A 39 1.20 35.02 6.64
CA GLU A 39 0.83 33.59 6.72
C GLU A 39 1.57 32.90 7.86
N THR A 40 2.87 33.18 8.02
CA THR A 40 3.65 32.63 9.12
C THR A 40 3.15 33.15 10.46
N GLU A 41 2.78 34.43 10.56
CA GLU A 41 2.23 34.99 11.80
C GLU A 41 0.86 34.41 12.15
N ARG A 42 -0.01 34.20 11.17
CA ARG A 42 -1.30 33.50 11.38
C ARG A 42 -1.08 32.06 11.83
N SER A 43 -0.21 31.33 11.15
CA SER A 43 0.10 29.93 11.49
C SER A 43 0.74 29.82 12.87
N ARG A 44 1.67 30.71 13.22
CA ARG A 44 2.29 30.79 14.54
C ARG A 44 1.26 31.08 15.62
N LYS A 45 0.35 32.04 15.41
CA LYS A 45 -0.73 32.34 16.36
C LYS A 45 -1.67 31.18 16.56
N ARG A 46 -2.08 30.51 15.48
CA ARG A 46 -2.91 29.30 15.54
C ARG A 46 -2.22 28.17 16.30
N ALA A 47 -0.92 27.96 16.04
CA ALA A 47 -0.13 26.95 16.74
C ALA A 47 -0.05 27.27 18.24
N VAL A 48 0.34 28.49 18.62
CA VAL A 48 0.40 28.90 20.03
C VAL A 48 -0.97 28.79 20.71
N GLN A 49 -2.03 29.21 20.04
CA GLN A 49 -3.39 29.07 20.55
C GLN A 49 -3.76 27.60 20.77
N ALA A 50 -3.39 26.71 19.85
CA ALA A 50 -3.59 25.27 20.02
C ALA A 50 -2.80 24.71 21.21
N LEU A 51 -1.56 25.17 21.43
CA LEU A 51 -0.77 24.78 22.60
C LEU A 51 -1.43 25.22 23.91
N LEU A 52 -1.91 26.47 23.96
CA LEU A 52 -2.53 27.06 25.16
C LEU A 52 -3.95 26.53 25.43
N ALA A 53 -4.64 26.05 24.39
CA ALA A 53 -5.98 25.46 24.51
C ALA A 53 -5.96 24.01 25.01
N ARG A 54 -4.78 23.39 25.17
CA ARG A 54 -4.68 22.04 25.70
C ARG A 54 -5.07 21.98 27.16
N SER A 55 -5.74 20.89 27.53
CA SER A 55 -6.02 20.57 28.93
C SER A 55 -4.84 19.81 29.56
N ALA A 56 -4.69 19.92 30.88
CA ALA A 56 -3.67 19.17 31.63
C ALA A 56 -3.76 17.64 31.42
N GLY A 57 -4.97 17.12 31.19
CA GLY A 57 -5.17 15.69 30.87
C GLY A 57 -4.61 15.30 29.50
N GLN A 58 -4.76 16.16 28.49
CA GLN A 58 -4.17 15.94 27.16
C GLN A 58 -2.64 16.02 27.21
N GLU A 59 -2.10 16.95 28.00
CA GLU A 59 -0.65 17.08 28.19
C GLU A 59 -0.06 15.85 28.88
N ALA A 60 -0.75 15.30 29.88
CA ALA A 60 -0.35 14.06 30.54
C ALA A 60 -0.37 12.85 29.58
N SER A 61 -1.39 12.74 28.72
CA SER A 61 -1.44 11.65 27.72
C SER A 61 -0.36 11.77 26.64
N ASP A 62 -0.09 12.99 26.17
CA ASP A 62 0.96 13.25 25.19
C ASP A 62 2.33 12.94 25.80
N GLN A 63 2.55 13.32 27.07
CA GLN A 63 3.78 13.06 27.79
C GLN A 63 4.00 11.55 28.01
N ALA A 64 2.97 10.80 28.42
CA ALA A 64 3.06 9.34 28.55
C ALA A 64 3.42 8.66 27.22
N THR A 65 2.90 9.17 26.10
CA THR A 65 3.23 8.66 24.76
C THR A 65 4.69 8.94 24.40
N LEU A 66 5.19 10.14 24.71
CA LEU A 66 6.59 10.50 24.49
C LEU A 66 7.55 9.67 25.36
N GLU A 67 7.18 9.39 26.60
CA GLU A 67 7.96 8.53 27.51
C GLU A 67 8.01 7.09 27.01
N ALA A 68 6.89 6.54 26.55
CA ALA A 68 6.85 5.22 25.93
C ALA A 68 7.73 5.15 24.67
N ALA A 69 7.68 6.17 23.82
CA ALA A 69 8.52 6.27 22.63
C ALA A 69 10.02 6.33 22.97
N ARG A 70 10.39 7.11 23.99
CA ARG A 70 11.78 7.17 24.51
C ARG A 70 12.22 5.81 25.06
N GLY A 71 11.34 5.10 25.77
CA GLY A 71 11.61 3.75 26.25
C GLY A 71 11.95 2.78 25.11
N ILE A 72 11.16 2.81 24.03
CA ILE A 72 11.40 1.99 22.83
C ILE A 72 12.73 2.37 22.17
N GLU A 73 13.02 3.65 22.02
CA GLU A 73 14.27 4.11 21.42
C GLU A 73 15.49 3.67 22.24
N ASN A 74 15.42 3.83 23.56
CA ASN A 74 16.49 3.39 24.46
C ASN A 74 16.66 1.88 24.44
N ALA A 75 15.58 1.10 24.41
CA ALA A 75 15.65 -0.36 24.26
C ALA A 75 16.28 -0.78 22.93
N ARG A 76 15.94 -0.08 21.83
CA ARG A 76 16.57 -0.32 20.52
C ARG A 76 18.06 0.03 20.54
N ARG A 77 18.44 1.16 21.14
CA ARG A 77 19.85 1.56 21.29
C ARG A 77 20.62 0.55 22.17
N ALA A 78 20.03 0.11 23.28
CA ALA A 78 20.62 -0.89 24.17
C ALA A 78 20.78 -2.25 23.45
N ALA A 79 19.78 -2.70 22.70
CA ALA A 79 19.87 -3.93 21.92
C ALA A 79 20.96 -3.85 20.82
N VAL A 80 21.15 -2.69 20.20
CA VAL A 80 22.24 -2.46 19.24
C VAL A 80 23.61 -2.48 19.93
N VAL A 81 23.72 -1.91 21.14
CA VAL A 81 24.97 -1.96 21.94
C VAL A 81 25.27 -3.39 22.39
N GLN A 82 24.28 -4.13 22.89
CA GLN A 82 24.42 -5.55 23.27
C GLN A 82 24.82 -6.44 22.09
N ARG A 83 24.28 -6.18 20.89
CA ARG A 83 24.71 -6.88 19.66
C ARG A 83 26.14 -6.53 19.21
N LYS A 84 26.69 -5.40 19.66
CA LYS A 84 28.05 -4.96 19.35
C LYS A 84 29.07 -5.30 20.43
N GLN A 85 28.63 -5.67 21.64
CA GLN A 85 29.53 -6.19 22.66
C GLN A 85 29.97 -7.61 22.27
N PRO A 86 31.28 -7.93 22.31
CA PRO A 86 31.71 -9.32 22.21
C PRO A 86 31.14 -10.10 23.40
N PRO A 87 30.78 -11.39 23.24
CA PRO A 87 30.19 -12.15 24.33
C PRO A 87 31.13 -12.15 25.55
N THR A 88 30.67 -11.67 26.70
CA THR A 88 31.33 -11.93 27.98
C THR A 88 31.26 -13.43 28.24
N VAL A 89 32.40 -14.08 28.04
CA VAL A 89 32.59 -15.48 28.38
C VAL A 89 32.68 -15.56 29.90
N GLU A 90 31.54 -15.66 30.58
CA GLU A 90 31.55 -16.42 31.84
C GLU A 90 32.00 -17.84 31.45
N THR A 91 33.02 -18.35 32.13
CA THR A 91 33.57 -19.70 31.95
C THR A 91 32.54 -20.75 32.34
N MET A 92 31.44 -20.85 31.61
CA MET A 92 30.88 -22.14 31.25
C MET A 92 31.74 -22.65 30.11
N GLU A 93 32.19 -23.89 30.20
CA GLU A 93 32.86 -24.57 29.10
C GLU A 93 31.94 -24.56 27.88
N LEU A 94 32.12 -23.53 27.06
CA LEU A 94 31.55 -23.45 25.75
C LEU A 94 32.35 -24.47 24.94
N ALA A 95 31.84 -25.70 24.89
CA ALA A 95 32.20 -26.64 23.87
C ALA A 95 31.99 -25.91 22.54
N THR A 96 33.05 -25.36 21.99
CA THR A 96 33.05 -24.84 20.63
C THR A 96 32.55 -26.00 19.77
N PRO A 97 31.45 -25.87 19.01
CA PRO A 97 31.25 -26.80 17.93
C PRO A 97 32.42 -26.54 16.98
N VAL A 98 33.43 -27.40 17.07
CA VAL A 98 34.62 -27.42 16.19
C VAL A 98 34.20 -27.61 14.73
N ASP A 99 32.94 -27.97 14.49
CA ASP A 99 32.34 -28.16 13.17
C ASP A 99 31.11 -27.26 13.00
N ILE A 100 31.30 -25.95 12.81
CA ILE A 100 30.45 -25.27 11.83
C ILE A 100 31.19 -25.44 10.51
N PRO A 101 30.86 -26.44 9.68
CA PRO A 101 31.49 -26.57 8.39
C PRO A 101 31.28 -25.26 7.62
N GLN A 102 32.39 -24.61 7.27
CA GLN A 102 32.39 -23.47 6.34
C GLN A 102 31.86 -23.87 4.96
N GLN A 103 31.72 -25.18 4.71
CA GLN A 103 30.96 -25.74 3.61
C GLN A 103 29.49 -25.92 3.99
N PRO A 104 28.55 -25.50 3.11
CA PRO A 104 27.15 -25.82 3.30
C PRO A 104 26.98 -27.33 3.47
N ALA A 105 26.42 -27.76 4.60
CA ALA A 105 26.07 -29.16 4.83
C ALA A 105 25.28 -29.68 3.61
N PRO A 106 25.55 -30.91 3.12
CA PRO A 106 24.82 -31.47 1.98
C PRO A 106 23.33 -31.47 2.28
N GLY A 107 22.60 -30.55 1.64
CA GLY A 107 21.17 -30.30 1.90
C GLY A 107 20.82 -28.86 2.30
N SER A 108 21.79 -28.01 2.66
CA SER A 108 21.52 -26.57 2.81
C SER A 108 21.53 -25.91 1.43
N THR A 109 20.34 -25.68 0.89
CA THR A 109 20.18 -25.01 -0.40
C THR A 109 20.39 -23.51 -0.23
N SER A 110 21.66 -23.09 -0.14
CA SER A 110 21.98 -21.69 -0.42
C SER A 110 21.49 -21.37 -1.84
N LEU A 111 20.76 -20.26 -2.00
CA LEU A 111 20.28 -19.82 -3.30
C LEU A 111 21.43 -19.36 -4.22
N LEU A 112 22.62 -19.17 -3.67
CA LEU A 112 23.85 -18.82 -4.38
C LEU A 112 24.84 -19.98 -4.27
N GLY A 113 25.40 -20.39 -5.41
CA GLY A 113 26.53 -21.32 -5.47
C GLY A 113 27.84 -20.66 -5.00
N ALA A 114 28.91 -21.45 -4.92
CA ALA A 114 30.24 -20.98 -4.51
C ALA A 114 30.75 -19.79 -5.36
N ASP A 115 30.36 -19.74 -6.63
CA ASP A 115 30.71 -18.66 -7.57
C ASP A 115 29.82 -17.41 -7.44
N LEU A 116 28.98 -17.31 -6.39
CA LEU A 116 27.94 -16.28 -6.21
C LEU A 116 26.88 -16.23 -7.34
N LYS A 117 26.85 -17.25 -8.20
CA LYS A 117 25.83 -17.44 -9.23
C LYS A 117 24.59 -18.09 -8.60
N PRO A 118 23.37 -17.79 -9.07
CA PRO A 118 22.17 -18.46 -8.59
C PRO A 118 22.32 -19.98 -8.77
N ALA A 119 22.18 -20.73 -7.69
CA ALA A 119 22.33 -22.17 -7.70
C ALA A 119 21.27 -22.79 -8.62
N GLN A 120 21.70 -23.70 -9.52
CA GLN A 120 20.76 -24.48 -10.31
C GLN A 120 20.02 -25.44 -9.37
N LEU A 121 18.74 -25.15 -9.13
CA LEU A 121 17.89 -25.96 -8.28
C LEU A 121 17.60 -27.30 -8.97
N LYS A 122 17.48 -28.37 -8.17
CA LYS A 122 17.07 -29.69 -8.68
C LYS A 122 15.68 -29.58 -9.33
N PRO A 123 15.39 -30.36 -10.39
CA PRO A 123 14.05 -30.43 -10.95
C PRO A 123 13.00 -30.72 -9.87
N GLY A 124 11.93 -29.93 -9.81
CA GLY A 124 10.89 -30.01 -8.77
C GLY A 124 11.13 -29.14 -7.53
N VAL A 125 12.33 -28.57 -7.36
CA VAL A 125 12.63 -27.59 -6.30
C VAL A 125 12.60 -26.19 -6.92
N PHE A 126 11.74 -25.34 -6.39
CA PHE A 126 11.55 -23.99 -6.90
C PHE A 126 11.87 -22.97 -5.81
N SER A 127 12.45 -21.82 -6.21
CA SER A 127 12.49 -20.68 -5.29
C SER A 127 11.06 -20.25 -5.03
N ARG A 128 10.74 -19.91 -3.76
CA ARG A 128 9.36 -19.62 -3.35
C ARG A 128 8.73 -18.51 -4.19
N ALA A 129 9.49 -17.44 -4.47
CA ALA A 129 9.05 -16.35 -5.31
C ALA A 129 8.73 -16.82 -6.74
N ALA A 130 9.60 -17.63 -7.35
CA ALA A 130 9.36 -18.17 -8.69
C ALA A 130 8.13 -19.09 -8.73
N HIS A 131 7.99 -19.97 -7.73
CA HIS A 131 6.82 -20.85 -7.61
C HIS A 131 5.52 -20.04 -7.49
N MET A 132 5.49 -19.02 -6.64
CA MET A 132 4.33 -18.15 -6.49
C MET A 132 3.94 -17.48 -7.81
N ARG A 133 4.90 -16.93 -8.57
CA ARG A 133 4.63 -16.32 -9.87
C ARG A 133 4.09 -17.30 -10.88
N GLU A 134 4.68 -18.49 -10.94
CA GLU A 134 4.24 -19.53 -11.86
C GLU A 134 2.81 -19.97 -11.56
N VAL A 135 2.49 -20.23 -10.30
CA VAL A 135 1.12 -20.59 -9.88
C VAL A 135 0.15 -19.44 -10.13
N ALA A 136 0.52 -18.19 -9.83
CA ALA A 136 -0.32 -17.03 -10.10
C ALA A 136 -0.58 -16.85 -11.61
N ARG A 137 0.43 -17.12 -12.45
CA ARG A 137 0.30 -17.11 -13.91
C ARG A 137 -0.64 -18.20 -14.41
N GLN A 138 -0.55 -19.40 -13.85
CA GLN A 138 -1.45 -20.51 -14.16
C GLN A 138 -2.88 -20.21 -13.73
N GLN A 139 -3.09 -19.66 -12.53
CA GLN A 139 -4.40 -19.20 -12.07
C GLN A 139 -5.02 -18.20 -13.06
N LEU A 140 -4.23 -17.22 -13.52
CA LEU A 140 -4.68 -16.21 -14.48
C LEU A 140 -4.98 -16.79 -15.87
N ALA A 141 -4.18 -17.76 -16.33
CA ALA A 141 -4.40 -18.46 -17.59
C ALA A 141 -5.69 -19.30 -17.57
N ASN A 142 -6.03 -19.86 -16.42
CA ASN A 142 -7.22 -20.70 -16.25
C ASN A 142 -8.52 -19.90 -16.04
N VAL A 143 -8.47 -18.56 -15.92
CA VAL A 143 -9.68 -17.74 -15.73
C VAL A 143 -10.55 -17.76 -16.98
N PRO A 144 -11.82 -18.21 -16.88
CA PRO A 144 -12.72 -18.23 -18.03
C PRO A 144 -13.09 -16.81 -18.46
N GLY A 145 -12.96 -16.51 -19.76
CA GLY A 145 -13.26 -15.19 -20.33
C GLY A 145 -12.04 -14.39 -20.82
N GLY A 146 -10.86 -15.02 -20.87
CA GLY A 146 -9.68 -14.50 -21.56
C GLY A 146 -9.17 -13.17 -21.00
N ALA A 147 -8.48 -12.38 -21.84
CA ALA A 147 -7.77 -11.17 -21.42
C ALA A 147 -8.62 -10.14 -20.67
N ARG A 148 -9.93 -10.05 -20.96
CA ARG A 148 -10.83 -9.14 -20.24
C ARG A 148 -11.05 -9.58 -18.80
N ALA A 149 -11.28 -10.88 -18.57
CA ALA A 149 -11.45 -11.42 -17.24
C ALA A 149 -10.14 -11.34 -16.44
N GLN A 150 -8.99 -11.55 -17.09
CA GLN A 150 -7.67 -11.39 -16.48
C GLN A 150 -7.45 -9.96 -15.98
N LYS A 151 -7.76 -8.95 -16.80
CA LYS A 151 -7.69 -7.53 -16.37
C LYS A 151 -8.60 -7.24 -15.18
N GLN A 152 -9.79 -7.84 -15.13
CA GLN A 152 -10.70 -7.67 -14.00
C GLN A 152 -10.14 -8.24 -12.70
N VAL A 153 -9.45 -9.39 -12.75
CA VAL A 153 -8.75 -9.96 -11.59
C VAL A 153 -7.70 -8.98 -11.08
N ASP A 154 -6.87 -8.44 -11.98
CA ASP A 154 -5.80 -7.51 -11.57
C ASP A 154 -6.36 -6.16 -11.07
N THR A 155 -7.47 -5.66 -11.64
CA THR A 155 -8.16 -4.47 -11.11
C THR A 155 -8.69 -4.71 -9.68
N LEU A 156 -9.38 -5.82 -9.45
CA LEU A 156 -9.93 -6.15 -8.13
C LEU A 156 -8.83 -6.38 -7.09
N LEU A 157 -7.73 -7.00 -7.51
CA LEU A 157 -6.58 -7.19 -6.65
C LEU A 157 -5.96 -5.85 -6.24
N ALA A 158 -5.86 -4.89 -7.16
CA ALA A 158 -5.37 -3.54 -6.87
C ALA A 158 -6.33 -2.76 -5.94
N GLU A 159 -7.65 -2.93 -6.10
CA GLU A 159 -8.66 -2.31 -5.22
C GLU A 159 -8.57 -2.81 -3.78
N LEU A 160 -8.25 -4.09 -3.58
CA LEU A 160 -8.07 -4.68 -2.25
C LEU A 160 -6.74 -4.30 -1.58
N GLY A 161 -5.86 -3.56 -2.26
CA GLY A 161 -4.61 -3.03 -1.71
C GLY A 161 -3.31 -3.57 -2.31
N PRO A 162 -3.15 -4.88 -2.62
CA PRO A 162 -1.90 -5.38 -3.20
C PRO A 162 -1.67 -4.84 -4.62
N LYS A 163 -0.73 -3.91 -4.74
CA LYS A 163 -0.26 -3.35 -6.03
C LYS A 163 0.79 -4.26 -6.65
N GLY A 164 0.36 -5.41 -7.17
CA GLY A 164 1.21 -6.39 -7.84
C GLY A 164 1.72 -7.50 -6.91
N GLU A 165 2.85 -8.09 -7.27
CA GLU A 165 3.44 -9.23 -6.54
C GLU A 165 4.05 -8.81 -5.19
N PRO A 166 4.00 -9.69 -4.16
CA PRO A 166 4.64 -9.41 -2.88
C PRO A 166 6.16 -9.22 -3.00
N ILE A 167 6.67 -8.11 -2.45
CA ILE A 167 8.12 -7.81 -2.40
C ILE A 167 8.86 -8.82 -1.52
N CYS A 168 8.28 -9.17 -0.36
CA CYS A 168 8.85 -10.13 0.57
C CYS A 168 8.20 -11.50 0.36
N ALA A 169 8.89 -12.41 -0.31
CA ALA A 169 8.42 -13.77 -0.59
C ALA A 169 8.60 -14.72 0.63
N THR A 170 7.92 -14.40 1.74
CA THR A 170 7.79 -15.33 2.87
C THR A 170 6.73 -16.40 2.55
N GLN A 171 6.70 -17.50 3.32
CA GLN A 171 5.72 -18.56 3.10
C GLN A 171 4.29 -18.04 3.30
N ALA A 172 4.06 -17.30 4.38
CA ALA A 172 2.76 -16.74 4.72
C ALA A 172 2.29 -15.73 3.66
N THR A 173 3.17 -14.82 3.22
CA THR A 173 2.80 -13.81 2.22
C THR A 173 2.50 -14.42 0.85
N CYS A 174 3.30 -15.39 0.39
CA CYS A 174 3.04 -16.08 -0.88
C CYS A 174 1.75 -16.91 -0.82
N ALA A 175 1.50 -17.62 0.27
CA ALA A 175 0.29 -18.41 0.45
C ALA A 175 -0.96 -17.52 0.48
N ALA A 176 -0.93 -16.44 1.27
CA ALA A 176 -2.04 -15.49 1.35
C ALA A 176 -2.32 -14.81 0.01
N TYR A 177 -1.28 -14.44 -0.74
CA TYR A 177 -1.44 -13.84 -2.07
C TYR A 177 -2.11 -14.78 -3.07
N LEU A 178 -1.70 -16.06 -3.11
CA LEU A 178 -2.29 -17.06 -4.00
C LEU A 178 -3.72 -17.41 -3.61
N ALA A 179 -4.03 -17.46 -2.31
CA ALA A 179 -5.38 -17.67 -1.80
C ALA A 179 -6.30 -16.52 -2.21
N LEU A 180 -5.87 -15.27 -1.99
CA LEU A 180 -6.63 -14.09 -2.38
C LEU A 180 -6.93 -14.06 -3.89
N ARG A 181 -5.95 -14.40 -4.73
CA ARG A 181 -6.19 -14.50 -6.19
C ARG A 181 -7.21 -15.59 -6.53
N ALA A 182 -7.15 -16.75 -5.89
CA ALA A 182 -8.12 -17.82 -6.10
C ALA A 182 -9.55 -17.38 -5.70
N ASP A 183 -9.69 -16.69 -4.57
CA ASP A 183 -10.98 -16.17 -4.08
C ASP A 183 -11.58 -15.14 -5.06
N ILE A 184 -10.76 -14.23 -5.60
CA ILE A 184 -11.21 -13.25 -6.61
C ILE A 184 -11.72 -13.96 -7.87
N VAL A 185 -11.00 -14.99 -8.36
CA VAL A 185 -11.43 -15.77 -9.53
C VAL A 185 -12.75 -16.47 -9.24
N GLN A 186 -12.88 -17.12 -8.07
CA GLN A 186 -14.11 -17.78 -7.67
C GLN A 186 -15.28 -16.81 -7.56
N MET A 187 -15.06 -15.61 -7.00
CA MET A 187 -16.07 -14.56 -6.93
C MET A 187 -16.55 -14.14 -8.33
N LEU A 188 -15.63 -13.98 -9.31
CA LEU A 188 -15.98 -13.64 -10.68
C LEU A 188 -16.80 -14.75 -11.36
N GLU A 189 -16.48 -16.02 -11.11
CA GLU A 189 -17.27 -17.15 -11.61
C GLU A 189 -18.68 -17.19 -11.01
N LEU A 190 -18.79 -16.99 -9.69
CA LEU A 190 -20.09 -16.94 -9.01
C LEU A 190 -20.93 -15.78 -9.53
N ARG A 191 -20.33 -14.60 -9.75
CA ARG A 191 -21.02 -13.44 -10.34
C ARG A 191 -21.59 -13.77 -11.72
N LYS A 192 -20.83 -14.48 -12.58
CA LYS A 192 -21.32 -14.92 -13.89
C LYS A 192 -22.47 -15.93 -13.76
N ARG A 193 -22.35 -16.92 -12.87
CA ARG A 193 -23.42 -17.91 -12.63
C ARG A 193 -24.71 -17.25 -12.14
N LEU A 194 -24.60 -16.27 -11.24
CA LEU A 194 -25.75 -15.50 -10.77
C LEU A 194 -26.41 -14.69 -11.89
N GLN A 195 -25.62 -14.04 -12.75
CA GLN A 195 -26.16 -13.32 -13.91
C GLN A 195 -26.89 -14.24 -14.88
N HIS A 196 -26.34 -15.43 -15.17
CA HIS A 196 -27.00 -16.42 -16.02
C HIS A 196 -28.31 -16.93 -15.40
N ARG A 197 -28.33 -17.17 -14.08
CA ARG A 197 -29.53 -17.59 -13.36
C ARG A 197 -30.63 -16.52 -13.38
N GLN A 198 -30.26 -15.26 -13.11
CA GLN A 198 -31.21 -14.14 -13.16
C GLN A 198 -31.78 -13.92 -14.57
N ALA A 199 -30.97 -14.08 -15.61
CA ALA A 199 -31.44 -14.00 -17.00
C ALA A 199 -32.42 -15.13 -17.34
N ALA A 200 -32.15 -16.35 -16.87
CA ALA A 200 -33.05 -17.49 -17.05
C ALA A 200 -34.40 -17.28 -16.34
N GLU A 201 -34.38 -16.87 -15.07
CA GLU A 201 -35.59 -16.56 -14.27
C GLU A 201 -36.41 -15.42 -14.90
N ALA A 202 -35.75 -14.36 -15.39
CA ALA A 202 -36.42 -13.25 -16.11
C ALA A 202 -37.07 -13.71 -17.42
N SER A 203 -36.46 -14.66 -18.14
CA SER A 203 -37.04 -15.24 -19.36
C SER A 203 -38.28 -16.11 -19.09
N GLN A 204 -38.33 -16.84 -17.97
CA GLN A 204 -39.48 -17.64 -17.58
C GLN A 204 -40.66 -16.76 -17.16
N GLY A 205 -40.40 -15.69 -16.40
CA GLY A 205 -41.43 -14.71 -15.99
C GLY A 205 -42.01 -13.87 -17.14
N GLY A 206 -41.36 -13.84 -18.31
CA GLY A 206 -41.84 -13.15 -19.51
C GLY A 206 -42.73 -13.98 -20.44
N SER A 207 -42.96 -15.26 -20.13
CA SER A 207 -43.74 -16.19 -20.98
C SER A 207 -45.24 -16.21 -20.66
N GLU A 208 -45.66 -15.76 -19.47
CA GLU A 208 -47.08 -15.68 -19.09
C GLU A 208 -47.81 -14.43 -19.62
N GLY A 209 -47.10 -13.43 -20.16
CA GLY A 209 -47.67 -12.13 -20.55
C GLY A 209 -47.77 -11.81 -22.05
N ARG A 210 -47.27 -12.67 -22.95
CA ARG A 210 -47.31 -12.40 -24.40
C ARG A 210 -48.36 -13.27 -25.09
N GLY A 211 -49.57 -12.70 -25.17
CA GLY A 211 -50.76 -13.29 -25.76
C GLY A 211 -50.55 -13.98 -27.10
N ARG A 212 -51.21 -15.13 -27.22
CA ARG A 212 -51.43 -15.90 -28.45
C ARG A 212 -51.95 -14.97 -29.56
N ARG A 213 -51.09 -14.59 -30.51
CA ARG A 213 -51.59 -14.02 -31.78
C ARG A 213 -52.17 -15.17 -32.59
N ALA A 214 -53.49 -15.15 -32.73
CA ALA A 214 -54.27 -16.12 -33.47
C ALA A 214 -53.74 -16.30 -34.89
N HIS A 215 -53.48 -17.55 -35.27
CA HIS A 215 -53.19 -17.98 -36.62
C HIS A 215 -54.42 -17.72 -37.49
N LYS A 216 -54.40 -16.67 -38.33
CA LYS A 216 -55.48 -16.41 -39.29
C LYS A 216 -55.40 -17.46 -40.39
N GLY A 217 -56.45 -18.29 -40.48
CA GLY A 217 -56.52 -19.46 -41.34
C GLY A 217 -56.47 -19.12 -42.84
N LYS A 218 -55.84 -20.01 -43.61
CA LYS A 218 -55.91 -20.06 -45.06
C LYS A 218 -56.90 -21.17 -45.42
N VAL A 219 -58.08 -20.79 -45.91
CA VAL A 219 -59.16 -21.72 -46.31
C VAL A 219 -58.78 -22.39 -47.63
N PRO A 220 -58.93 -23.73 -47.78
CA PRO A 220 -58.67 -24.40 -49.05
C PRO A 220 -59.81 -24.15 -50.05
N ALA A 221 -59.43 -23.86 -51.30
CA ALA A 221 -60.36 -23.65 -52.41
C ALA A 221 -61.17 -24.92 -52.68
N ARG A 222 -62.49 -24.78 -52.74
CA ARG A 222 -63.42 -25.81 -53.17
C ARG A 222 -63.30 -25.97 -54.70
N TYR A 223 -63.20 -27.22 -55.14
CA TYR A 223 -63.46 -27.61 -56.53
C TYR A 223 -64.95 -27.45 -56.81
N ASP A 224 -65.29 -26.79 -57.91
CA ASP A 224 -66.59 -26.93 -58.56
C ASP A 224 -66.40 -27.51 -59.98
N ALA A 225 -67.44 -28.22 -60.40
CA ALA A 225 -67.62 -29.18 -61.49
C ALA A 225 -67.10 -28.80 -62.88
#